data_AF-A0A383A4Y9-F1
#
_entry.id   AF-A0A383A4Y9-F1
#
_cell.length_a   1.000
_cell.length_b   1.000
_cell.length_c   1.000
_cell.angle_alpha   90.00
_cell.angle_beta   90.00
_cell.angle_gamma   90.00
#
_symmetry.space_group_name_H-M   'P 1'
#
loop_
_entity.id
_entity.type
_entity.pdbx_description
1 polymer ?
#
loop_
_entity_poly.entity_id
_entity_poly.type
_entity_poly.pdbx_seq_one_letter_code
_entity_poly.pdbx_strand_id
1 'polypeptide(L)'
;IGEKSRPGHQYEYKGYSPTFGWRYTEDRTRELDEQGLIHFGKNRPYKKIYRSESKGRPIQNLWDDISNLTRTERNKRNYPTQKPLKMLERIVRTSCPPGGRVLDPFCGSGTTALATFNVGDGRSCDTYDISEPALDIAGLAMKESGVPVSRPPDQPYGFL
;
A
#
# COMPACT_ATOMS: atom_id res chain seq x y z
N ILE A 1 10.24 17.18 9.07
CA ILE A 1 9.05 17.43 9.92
C ILE A 1 7.89 17.64 8.96
N GLY A 2 6.96 16.69 8.87
CA GLY A 2 5.85 16.78 7.92
C GLY A 2 4.97 17.99 8.22
N GLU A 3 4.50 18.66 7.16
CA GLU A 3 3.61 19.81 7.24
C GLU A 3 2.43 19.49 8.16
N LYS A 4 2.29 20.29 9.22
CA LYS A 4 1.23 20.10 10.21
C LYS A 4 -0.09 20.30 9.50
N SER A 5 -0.82 19.19 9.32
CA SER A 5 -2.25 19.18 9.02
C SER A 5 -2.94 20.28 9.82
N ARG A 6 -3.87 21.00 9.17
CA ARG A 6 -4.58 22.17 9.74
C ARG A 6 -4.84 21.97 11.24
N PRO A 7 -4.35 22.87 12.11
CA PRO A 7 -4.53 22.73 13.55
C PRO A 7 -6.03 22.65 13.86
N GLY A 8 -6.43 21.66 14.66
CA GLY A 8 -7.81 21.55 15.14
C GLY A 8 -8.17 22.68 16.08
N HIS A 9 -9.47 22.82 16.37
CA HIS A 9 -9.98 23.84 17.28
C HIS A 9 -9.52 23.55 18.72
N GLN A 10 -8.83 24.50 19.33
CA GLN A 10 -8.24 24.36 20.67
C GLN A 10 -9.24 24.84 21.73
N TYR A 11 -9.83 23.91 22.47
CA TYR A 11 -10.66 24.19 23.65
C TYR A 11 -10.81 22.93 24.49
N GLU A 12 -11.15 23.10 25.76
CA GLU A 12 -11.48 22.00 26.67
C GLU A 12 -12.99 21.77 26.67
N TYR A 13 -13.42 20.50 26.62
CA TYR A 13 -14.83 20.14 26.73
C TYR A 13 -15.00 18.87 27.54
N LYS A 14 -15.83 18.93 28.60
CA LYS A 14 -16.06 17.83 29.56
C LYS A 14 -14.74 17.21 30.09
N GLY A 15 -13.75 18.05 30.42
CA GLY A 15 -12.45 17.62 30.94
C GLY A 15 -11.52 16.97 29.90
N TYR A 16 -11.83 17.08 28.60
CA TYR A 16 -11.00 16.56 27.53
C TYR A 16 -10.51 17.68 26.60
N SER A 17 -9.20 17.70 26.37
CA SER A 17 -8.53 18.60 25.43
C SER A 17 -7.57 17.80 24.53
N PRO A 18 -7.93 17.52 23.27
CA PRO A 18 -7.11 16.74 22.36
C PRO A 18 -5.82 17.47 21.98
N THR A 19 -4.68 16.78 21.99
CA THR A 19 -3.35 17.35 21.68
C THR A 19 -3.27 18.06 20.32
N PHE A 20 -4.06 17.61 19.34
CA PHE A 20 -4.11 18.19 17.99
C PHE A 20 -5.37 19.04 17.74
N GLY A 21 -6.13 19.35 18.79
CA GLY A 21 -7.39 20.08 18.74
C GLY A 21 -8.59 19.24 18.30
N TRP A 22 -9.78 19.79 18.49
CA TRP A 22 -11.05 19.20 18.09
C TRP A 22 -11.27 19.38 16.58
N ARG A 23 -12.00 18.41 15.98
CA ARG A 23 -12.41 18.48 14.57
C ARG A 23 -13.44 19.59 14.31
N TYR A 24 -14.28 19.88 15.28
CA TYR A 24 -15.37 20.86 15.17
C TYR A 24 -15.14 22.01 16.14
N THR A 25 -15.85 23.13 15.96
CA THR A 25 -15.89 24.23 16.93
C THR A 25 -16.52 23.76 18.25
N GLU A 26 -16.35 24.55 19.32
CA GLU A 26 -16.97 24.26 20.62
C GLU A 26 -18.50 24.17 20.50
N ASP A 27 -19.14 25.15 19.85
CA ASP A 27 -20.58 25.19 19.65
C ASP A 27 -21.09 23.93 18.94
N ARG A 28 -20.42 23.52 17.86
CA ARG A 28 -20.81 22.32 17.11
C ARG A 28 -20.58 21.04 17.91
N THR A 29 -19.57 21.01 18.77
CA THR A 29 -19.32 19.87 19.67
C THR A 29 -20.39 19.76 20.74
N ARG A 30 -20.81 20.89 21.32
CA ARG A 30 -21.92 20.96 22.26
C ARG A 30 -23.23 20.48 21.63
N GLU A 31 -23.55 20.98 20.45
CA GLU A 31 -24.75 20.57 19.70
C GLU A 31 -24.77 19.05 19.43
N LEU A 32 -23.63 18.47 19.00
CA LEU A 32 -23.52 17.03 18.77
C LEU A 32 -23.64 16.20 20.06
N ASP A 33 -23.14 16.73 21.18
CA ASP A 33 -23.24 16.07 22.48
C ASP A 33 -24.68 16.11 23.03
N GLU A 34 -25.39 17.24 22.88
CA GLU A 34 -26.81 17.38 23.21
C GLU A 34 -27.70 16.42 22.41
N GLN A 35 -27.35 16.20 21.14
CA GLN A 35 -27.99 15.18 20.28
C GLN A 35 -27.59 13.74 20.66
N GLY A 36 -26.73 13.55 21.66
CA GLY A 36 -26.23 12.24 22.08
C GLY A 36 -25.31 11.58 21.04
N LEU A 37 -24.80 12.34 20.06
CA LEU A 37 -23.96 11.86 18.97
C LEU A 37 -22.47 11.80 19.32
N ILE A 38 -22.06 12.25 20.50
CA ILE A 38 -20.70 12.08 21.00
C ILE A 38 -20.69 10.97 22.07
N HIS A 39 -19.73 10.06 21.96
CA HIS A 39 -19.44 9.10 23.01
C HIS A 39 -18.09 9.43 23.66
N PHE A 40 -18.12 9.72 24.96
CA PHE A 40 -16.93 9.95 25.79
C PHE A 40 -16.45 8.61 26.37
N GLY A 41 -15.66 7.87 25.58
CA GLY A 41 -15.04 6.62 26.02
C GLY A 41 -13.79 6.85 26.88
N LYS A 42 -13.20 5.76 27.40
CA LYS A 42 -12.04 5.82 28.30
C LYS A 42 -10.81 6.54 27.74
N ASN A 43 -10.57 6.43 26.43
CA ASN A 43 -9.32 6.93 25.81
C ASN A 43 -9.51 8.25 25.05
N ARG A 44 -10.59 8.37 24.27
CA ARG A 44 -10.89 9.57 23.48
C ARG A 44 -12.38 9.65 23.15
N PRO A 45 -12.95 10.86 23.05
CA PRO A 45 -14.27 11.07 22.49
C PRO A 45 -14.31 10.68 21.01
N TYR A 46 -15.44 10.14 20.55
CA TYR A 46 -15.71 9.94 19.13
C TYR A 46 -17.16 10.22 18.79
N LYS A 47 -17.40 10.64 17.54
CA LYS A 47 -18.75 10.81 17.00
C LYS A 47 -19.35 9.44 16.71
N LYS A 48 -20.55 9.18 17.22
CA LYS A 48 -21.38 8.02 16.85
C LYS A 48 -21.87 8.21 15.42
N ILE A 49 -21.77 7.14 14.63
CA ILE A 49 -22.30 7.11 13.27
C ILE A 49 -23.25 5.91 13.23
N TYR A 50 -24.55 6.19 13.16
CA TYR A 50 -25.57 5.14 13.11
C TYR A 50 -25.67 4.56 11.71
N ARG A 51 -25.93 3.24 11.63
CA ARG A 51 -26.04 2.54 10.35
C ARG A 51 -27.17 3.09 9.48
N SER A 52 -28.28 3.51 10.08
CA SER A 52 -29.44 4.12 9.41
C SER A 52 -29.12 5.44 8.71
N GLU A 53 -28.14 6.19 9.21
CA GLU A 53 -27.74 7.50 8.67
C GLU A 53 -26.49 7.41 7.78
N SER A 54 -25.77 6.30 7.85
CA SER A 54 -24.58 6.06 7.05
C SER A 54 -24.98 5.74 5.62
N LYS A 55 -24.62 6.61 4.67
CA LYS A 55 -24.72 6.33 3.22
C LYS A 55 -23.77 5.21 2.76
N GLY A 56 -23.06 4.55 3.67
CA GLY A 56 -22.03 3.58 3.37
C GLY A 56 -20.76 4.23 2.84
N ARG A 57 -19.86 3.39 2.34
CA ARG A 57 -18.68 3.85 1.59
C ARG A 57 -19.06 3.83 0.10
N PRO A 58 -18.82 4.90 -0.66
CA PRO A 58 -18.94 4.84 -2.11
C PRO A 58 -18.13 3.68 -2.68
N ILE A 59 -18.57 3.15 -3.82
CA ILE A 59 -17.79 2.15 -4.57
C ILE A 59 -16.44 2.77 -4.90
N GLN A 60 -15.37 2.08 -4.53
CA GLN A 60 -13.99 2.45 -4.85
C GLN A 60 -13.43 1.47 -5.89
N ASN A 61 -12.23 1.75 -6.40
CA ASN A 61 -11.46 0.79 -7.18
C ASN A 61 -10.96 -0.32 -6.24
N LEU A 62 -11.85 -1.25 -5.91
CA LEU A 62 -11.59 -2.34 -4.99
C LEU A 62 -11.14 -3.58 -5.76
N TRP A 63 -10.00 -4.14 -5.38
CA TRP A 63 -9.58 -5.49 -5.77
C TRP A 63 -9.84 -6.41 -4.58
N ASP A 64 -10.97 -7.10 -4.62
CA ASP A 64 -11.44 -7.98 -3.54
C ASP A 64 -10.82 -9.40 -3.59
N ASP A 65 -10.21 -9.74 -4.73
CA ASP A 65 -9.59 -11.05 -4.97
C ASP A 65 -8.06 -11.06 -4.75
N ILE A 66 -7.48 -9.95 -4.31
CA ILE A 66 -6.05 -9.79 -4.05
C ILE A 66 -5.83 -9.52 -2.56
N SER A 67 -5.35 -10.52 -1.85
CA SER A 67 -5.01 -10.39 -0.42
C SER A 67 -3.67 -9.72 -0.21
N ASN A 68 -3.53 -8.99 0.91
CA ASN A 68 -2.23 -8.54 1.40
C ASN A 68 -1.32 -9.74 1.67
N LEU A 69 0.00 -9.53 1.56
CA LEU A 69 0.98 -10.50 2.02
C LEU A 69 0.84 -10.68 3.52
N THR A 70 0.59 -11.92 3.96
CA THR A 70 0.51 -12.29 5.36
C THR A 70 1.82 -12.95 5.79
N ARG A 71 2.05 -13.07 7.10
CA ARG A 71 3.26 -13.75 7.64
C ARG A 71 3.18 -15.28 7.53
N THR A 72 2.35 -15.82 6.64
CA THR A 72 2.20 -17.27 6.46
C THR A 72 3.30 -17.78 5.54
N GLU A 73 3.73 -19.02 5.74
CA GLU A 73 4.77 -19.66 4.90
C GLU A 73 4.38 -19.67 3.41
N ARG A 74 3.08 -19.77 3.09
CA ARG A 74 2.57 -19.74 1.72
C ARG A 74 2.81 -18.40 1.00
N ASN A 75 2.97 -17.30 1.73
CA ASN A 75 3.22 -15.96 1.21
C ASN A 75 4.37 -15.28 1.97
N LYS A 76 5.45 -16.03 2.24
CA LYS A 76 6.58 -15.53 3.00
C LYS A 76 7.13 -14.26 2.34
N ARG A 77 7.19 -13.21 3.15
CA ARG A 77 7.72 -11.92 2.73
C ARG A 77 9.25 -11.98 2.74
N ASN A 78 9.86 -11.88 1.57
CA ASN A 78 11.31 -11.89 1.41
C ASN A 78 11.89 -10.47 1.38
N TYR A 79 11.06 -9.44 1.11
CA TYR A 79 11.48 -8.04 1.13
C TYR A 79 10.51 -7.11 1.88
N PRO A 80 10.97 -6.09 2.63
CA PRO A 80 10.14 -5.24 3.48
C PRO A 80 9.04 -4.45 2.77
N THR A 81 9.02 -4.37 1.44
CA THR A 81 7.99 -3.66 0.66
C THR A 81 7.40 -4.52 -0.47
N GLN A 82 7.62 -5.84 -0.44
CA GLN A 82 7.10 -6.81 -1.41
C GLN A 82 5.61 -6.61 -1.67
N LYS A 83 5.22 -6.64 -2.95
CA LYS A 83 3.83 -6.54 -3.39
C LYS A 83 3.26 -7.95 -3.65
N PRO A 84 1.93 -8.16 -3.53
CA PRO A 84 1.33 -9.44 -3.90
C PRO A 84 1.54 -9.74 -5.39
N LEU A 85 1.94 -10.97 -5.72
CA LEU A 85 2.22 -11.37 -7.10
C LEU A 85 1.01 -11.18 -8.03
N LYS A 86 -0.17 -11.64 -7.59
CA LYS A 86 -1.45 -11.49 -8.32
C LYS A 86 -1.80 -10.02 -8.65
N MET A 87 -1.36 -9.09 -7.80
CA MET A 87 -1.52 -7.66 -8.03
C MET A 87 -0.75 -7.21 -9.26
N LEU A 88 0.52 -7.58 -9.34
CA LEU A 88 1.40 -7.19 -10.43
C LEU A 88 1.07 -7.93 -11.73
N GLU A 89 0.66 -9.20 -11.66
CA GLU A 89 0.19 -9.93 -12.86
C GLU A 89 -1.00 -9.23 -13.51
N ARG A 90 -1.95 -8.73 -12.71
CA ARG A 90 -3.07 -7.92 -13.22
C ARG A 90 -2.57 -6.62 -13.86
N ILE A 91 -1.72 -5.88 -13.16
CA ILE A 91 -1.17 -4.60 -13.65
C ILE A 91 -0.44 -4.79 -14.98
N VAL A 92 0.41 -5.82 -15.10
CA VAL A 92 1.16 -6.09 -16.33
C VAL A 92 0.21 -6.42 -17.47
N ARG A 93 -0.77 -7.32 -17.27
CA ARG A 93 -1.74 -7.68 -18.32
C ARG A 93 -2.53 -6.49 -18.85
N THR A 94 -2.90 -5.56 -17.98
CA THR A 94 -3.71 -4.40 -18.36
C THR A 94 -2.89 -3.25 -18.93
N SER A 95 -1.62 -3.13 -18.54
CA SER A 95 -0.80 -1.94 -18.78
C SER A 95 0.33 -2.16 -19.79
N CYS A 96 0.61 -3.43 -20.14
CA CYS A 96 1.67 -3.80 -21.09
C CYS A 96 1.09 -4.69 -22.20
N PRO A 97 1.22 -4.32 -23.48
CA PRO A 97 0.77 -5.17 -24.58
C PRO A 97 1.60 -6.47 -24.66
N PRO A 98 1.08 -7.54 -25.31
CA PRO A 98 1.89 -8.68 -25.75
C PRO A 98 3.17 -8.24 -26.45
N GLY A 99 4.30 -8.90 -26.17
CA GLY A 99 5.62 -8.52 -26.68
C GLY A 99 6.18 -7.21 -26.10
N GLY A 100 5.43 -6.52 -25.26
CA GLY A 100 5.82 -5.25 -24.65
C GLY A 100 6.90 -5.41 -23.58
N ARG A 101 7.41 -4.27 -23.11
CA ARG A 101 8.45 -4.20 -22.09
C ARG A 101 7.98 -3.44 -20.85
N VAL A 102 8.20 -4.05 -19.69
CA VAL A 102 7.94 -3.47 -18.37
C VAL A 102 9.24 -2.90 -17.83
N LEU A 103 9.18 -1.73 -17.18
CA LEU A 103 10.29 -1.14 -16.44
C LEU A 103 9.93 -1.06 -14.96
N ASP A 104 10.76 -1.64 -14.10
CA ASP A 104 10.66 -1.49 -12.65
C ASP A 104 11.99 -1.03 -12.05
N PRO A 105 12.18 0.28 -11.80
CA PRO A 105 13.43 0.81 -11.28
C PRO A 105 13.62 0.59 -9.77
N PHE A 106 12.76 -0.19 -9.11
CA PHE A 106 12.85 -0.51 -7.67
C PHE A 106 12.49 -1.98 -7.42
N CYS A 107 13.37 -2.89 -7.84
CA CYS A 107 13.09 -4.32 -7.93
C CYS A 107 12.61 -4.90 -6.60
N GLY A 108 13.16 -4.47 -5.46
CA GLY A 108 12.85 -5.04 -4.15
C GLY A 108 12.95 -6.56 -4.15
N SER A 109 11.81 -7.25 -3.99
CA SER A 109 11.72 -8.73 -4.06
C SER A 109 11.68 -9.32 -5.49
N GLY A 110 11.79 -8.50 -6.54
CA GLY A 110 11.70 -8.92 -7.94
C GLY A 110 10.29 -9.24 -8.43
N THR A 111 9.23 -8.88 -7.68
CA THR A 111 7.87 -9.37 -7.97
C THR A 111 7.34 -8.90 -9.32
N THR A 112 7.78 -7.74 -9.83
CA THR A 112 7.35 -7.24 -11.15
C THR A 112 7.94 -8.07 -12.30
N ALA A 113 9.22 -8.44 -12.20
CA ALA A 113 9.87 -9.32 -13.18
C ALA A 113 9.21 -10.70 -13.18
N LEU A 114 8.96 -11.27 -12.00
CA LEU A 114 8.26 -12.56 -11.87
C LEU A 114 6.83 -12.50 -12.44
N ALA A 115 6.08 -11.44 -12.12
CA ALA A 115 4.75 -11.23 -12.67
C ALA A 115 4.77 -11.14 -14.20
N THR A 116 5.74 -10.41 -14.76
CA THR A 116 5.90 -10.26 -16.21
C THR A 116 6.17 -11.60 -16.90
N PHE A 117 7.04 -12.42 -16.31
CA PHE A 117 7.30 -13.77 -16.80
C PHE A 117 6.05 -14.65 -16.72
N ASN A 118 5.37 -14.67 -15.57
CA ASN A 118 4.19 -15.52 -15.34
C ASN A 118 3.01 -15.22 -16.26
N VAL A 119 2.78 -13.94 -16.58
CA VAL A 119 1.67 -13.57 -17.47
C VAL A 119 1.92 -13.97 -18.92
N GLY A 120 3.19 -14.14 -19.31
CA GLY A 120 3.57 -14.58 -20.65
C GLY A 120 3.34 -13.53 -21.75
N ASP A 121 2.93 -14.03 -22.92
CA ASP A 121 2.75 -13.28 -24.18
C ASP A 121 4.03 -12.61 -24.72
N GLY A 122 5.21 -13.17 -24.40
CA GLY A 122 6.49 -12.65 -24.88
C GLY A 122 6.88 -11.29 -24.29
N ARG A 123 6.28 -10.87 -23.17
CA ARG A 123 6.66 -9.64 -22.47
C ARG A 123 8.05 -9.79 -21.84
N SER A 124 8.79 -8.67 -21.78
CA SER A 124 10.07 -8.57 -21.07
C SER A 124 9.97 -7.56 -19.92
N CYS A 125 10.85 -7.69 -18.92
CA CYS A 125 10.94 -6.76 -17.82
C CYS A 125 12.40 -6.35 -17.63
N ASP A 126 12.65 -5.04 -17.55
CA ASP A 126 13.94 -4.50 -17.13
C ASP A 126 13.76 -4.02 -15.68
N THR A 127 14.53 -4.57 -14.74
CA THR A 127 14.45 -4.17 -13.33
C THR A 127 15.77 -3.74 -12.72
N TYR A 128 15.71 -2.78 -11.80
CA TYR A 128 16.85 -2.13 -11.18
C TYR A 128 16.60 -1.89 -9.70
N ASP A 129 17.67 -1.85 -8.92
CA ASP A 129 17.64 -1.33 -7.56
C ASP A 129 19.04 -0.85 -7.19
N ILE A 130 19.12 0.15 -6.32
CA ILE A 130 20.40 0.63 -5.77
C ILE A 130 20.85 -0.26 -4.60
N SER A 131 19.92 -0.98 -3.97
CA SER A 131 20.18 -1.87 -2.85
C SER A 131 20.71 -3.21 -3.36
N GLU A 132 21.99 -3.49 -3.08
CA GLU A 132 22.58 -4.82 -3.34
C GLU A 132 21.76 -5.96 -2.70
N PRO A 133 21.29 -5.87 -1.44
CA PRO A 133 20.39 -6.87 -0.88
C PRO A 133 19.09 -7.08 -1.68
N ALA A 134 18.51 -6.02 -2.26
CA ALA A 134 17.32 -6.17 -3.10
C ALA A 134 17.64 -6.91 -4.40
N LEU A 135 18.77 -6.58 -5.03
CA LEU A 135 19.26 -7.27 -6.23
C LEU A 135 19.51 -8.77 -5.96
N ASP A 136 20.11 -9.11 -4.82
CA ASP A 136 20.36 -10.50 -4.43
C ASP A 136 19.06 -11.28 -4.21
N ILE A 137 18.10 -10.68 -3.49
CA ILE A 137 16.79 -11.29 -3.21
C ILE A 137 16.01 -11.48 -4.51
N ALA A 138 15.96 -10.46 -5.37
CA ALA A 138 15.29 -10.55 -6.66
C ALA A 138 15.95 -11.59 -7.56
N GLY A 139 17.28 -11.63 -7.62
CA GLY A 139 18.05 -12.57 -8.43
C GLY A 139 17.83 -14.02 -7.99
N LEU A 140 17.81 -14.26 -6.67
CA LEU A 140 17.48 -15.58 -6.12
C LEU A 140 16.04 -15.98 -6.48
N ALA A 141 15.07 -15.07 -6.34
CA ALA A 141 13.68 -15.34 -6.70
C ALA A 141 13.50 -15.68 -8.18
N MET A 142 14.20 -14.97 -9.09
CA MET A 142 14.20 -15.28 -10.52
C MET A 142 14.78 -16.67 -10.79
N LYS A 143 15.93 -16.99 -10.17
CA LYS A 143 16.61 -18.27 -10.33
C LYS A 143 15.75 -19.44 -9.83
N GLU A 144 15.14 -19.31 -8.65
CA GLU A 144 14.26 -20.33 -8.07
C GLU A 144 12.98 -20.53 -8.91
N SER A 145 12.50 -19.48 -9.56
CA SER A 145 11.31 -19.51 -10.41
C SER A 145 11.60 -19.89 -11.87
N GLY A 146 12.88 -20.10 -12.23
CA GLY A 146 13.29 -20.42 -13.60
C GLY A 146 13.12 -19.27 -14.60
N VAL A 147 13.01 -18.02 -14.11
CA VAL A 147 12.94 -16.84 -14.99
C VAL A 147 14.33 -16.65 -15.62
N PRO A 148 14.44 -16.59 -16.96
CA PRO A 148 15.71 -16.30 -17.60
C PRO A 148 16.11 -14.85 -17.33
N VAL A 149 17.33 -14.67 -16.84
CA VAL A 149 17.91 -13.40 -16.44
C VAL A 149 19.08 -13.08 -17.37
N SER A 150 19.12 -11.87 -17.91
CA SER A 150 20.27 -11.39 -18.68
C SER A 150 20.88 -10.15 -18.03
N ARG A 151 22.10 -10.29 -17.48
CA ARG A 151 22.86 -9.16 -16.93
C ARG A 151 23.90 -8.68 -17.95
N PRO A 152 23.97 -7.38 -18.29
CA PRO A 152 25.07 -6.83 -19.07
C PRO A 152 26.40 -7.03 -18.33
N PRO A 153 27.48 -7.38 -19.04
CA PRO A 153 28.78 -7.71 -18.42
C PRO A 153 29.50 -6.52 -17.75
N ASP A 154 29.03 -5.27 -17.93
CA ASP A 154 29.78 -4.05 -17.65
C ASP A 154 29.06 -3.03 -16.73
N GLN A 155 27.94 -3.37 -16.09
CA GLN A 155 27.26 -2.48 -15.13
C GLN A 155 27.31 -3.00 -13.68
N PRO A 156 27.92 -2.24 -12.74
CA PRO A 156 28.00 -2.64 -11.33
C PRO A 156 26.63 -2.64 -10.64
N TYR A 157 25.67 -1.86 -11.16
CA TYR A 157 24.30 -1.76 -10.67
C TYR A 157 23.31 -1.97 -11.81
N GLY A 158 22.35 -2.89 -11.64
CA GLY A 158 21.20 -3.03 -12.54
C GLY A 158 21.23 -4.23 -13.49
N PHE A 159 20.02 -4.65 -13.86
CA PHE A 159 19.60 -5.78 -14.69
C PHE A 159 19.50 -7.15 -14.02
N LEU A 160 18.23 -7.56 -13.88
CA LEU A 160 17.79 -8.95 -13.96
C LEU A 160 16.79 -9.10 -15.11
#